data_AF-A0A814LTF5-F1
#
_entry.id   AF-A0A814LTF5-F1
#
_cell.length_a   1.000
_cell.length_b   1.000
_cell.length_c   1.000
_cell.angle_alpha   90.00
_cell.angle_beta   90.00
_cell.angle_gamma   90.00
#
_symmetry.space_group_name_H-M   'P 1'
#
loop_
_entity.id
_entity.type
_entity.pdbx_description
1 polymer ?
#
loop_
_entity_poly.entity_id
_entity_poly.type
_entity_poly.pdbx_seq_one_letter_code
_entity_poly.pdbx_strand_id
1 'polypeptide(L)'
;MFIKLITIPLETTLLLLNFAFEEEFFFTVNQLINILKIKNLNNNHIVGSASQKYCLFRLFPIIFSDLVEKLQSFKIYLVLRELLDMILAFPQRKSWLPFMETLAINFQCMMVDLLPEKVTLKIHYVTEYPKIIEENGPPVRFWCMRYEGAHLYFKQIALQSNNFKNIPKTLAQRQQLRQCLLLSNCQFLKTSEEARGVKQIHMHQIDFKIRTLLIQRFGQQLAQFDQTLLRFSELIYNHIIYKQYAVYVYDLQHVEDIPLFFRIHYIFKYNQQWIFIVDFLNTDGFSTKLWSYKVSSCDRLGIVSPNDLKYFHKGLDLYEVDHLHLVNLTSRLTKQN
;
A
#
# COMPACT_ATOMS: atom_id res chain seq x y z
N MET A 1 -3.46 -37.12 5.50
CA MET A 1 -2.66 -36.54 4.39
C MET A 1 -3.29 -35.29 3.79
N PHE A 2 -4.63 -35.22 3.70
CA PHE A 2 -5.40 -34.05 3.19
C PHE A 2 -5.40 -32.78 4.07
N ILE A 3 -5.03 -32.86 5.35
CA ILE A 3 -5.06 -31.71 6.29
C ILE A 3 -3.76 -30.87 6.22
N LYS A 4 -2.68 -31.39 5.60
CA LYS A 4 -1.42 -30.63 5.39
C LYS A 4 -1.41 -29.79 4.10
N LEU A 5 -2.37 -29.99 3.19
CA LEU A 5 -2.50 -29.19 1.96
C LEU A 5 -3.24 -27.86 2.20
N ILE A 6 -4.05 -27.78 3.26
CA ILE A 6 -4.85 -26.60 3.61
C ILE A 6 -4.00 -25.53 4.35
N THR A 7 -2.83 -25.91 4.86
CA THR A 7 -1.87 -25.01 5.55
C THR A 7 -0.88 -24.30 4.61
N ILE A 8 -0.93 -24.59 3.31
CA ILE A 8 0.04 -24.08 2.32
C ILE A 8 -0.13 -22.58 1.93
N PRO A 9 -1.27 -21.90 2.07
CA PRO A 9 -1.34 -20.51 1.61
C PRO A 9 -0.86 -19.47 2.63
N LEU A 10 -0.86 -19.86 3.91
CA LEU A 10 -0.63 -19.02 5.07
C LEU A 10 0.82 -18.58 5.20
N GLU A 11 1.67 -19.56 4.96
CA GLU A 11 3.10 -19.51 5.13
C GLU A 11 3.72 -19.00 3.84
N THR A 12 3.38 -19.53 2.68
CA THR A 12 4.09 -19.23 1.42
C THR A 12 4.01 -17.77 0.96
N THR A 13 2.98 -16.97 1.29
CA THR A 13 2.90 -15.54 0.87
C THR A 13 3.72 -14.67 1.81
N LEU A 14 3.55 -14.90 3.12
CA LEU A 14 4.37 -14.33 4.20
C LEU A 14 5.82 -14.78 4.11
N LEU A 15 6.06 -15.97 3.54
CA LEU A 15 7.35 -16.58 3.32
C LEU A 15 7.95 -16.20 1.98
N LEU A 16 7.20 -15.91 0.92
CA LEU A 16 7.71 -15.28 -0.31
C LEU A 16 8.14 -13.86 -0.02
N LEU A 17 7.35 -13.15 0.80
CA LEU A 17 7.79 -11.90 1.40
C LEU A 17 9.04 -12.18 2.27
N ASN A 18 8.96 -12.98 3.33
CA ASN A 18 10.13 -13.24 4.18
C ASN A 18 11.34 -13.84 3.44
N PHE A 19 11.19 -14.52 2.30
CA PHE A 19 12.24 -15.11 1.47
C PHE A 19 12.82 -14.09 0.49
N ALA A 20 11.98 -13.26 -0.17
CA ALA A 20 12.42 -12.03 -0.84
C ALA A 20 13.24 -11.15 0.11
N PHE A 21 12.85 -11.09 1.38
CA PHE A 21 13.51 -10.31 2.42
C PHE A 21 14.70 -10.94 3.08
N GLU A 22 14.66 -12.26 3.25
CA GLU A 22 15.76 -12.99 3.88
C GLU A 22 16.86 -13.26 2.88
N GLU A 23 16.68 -13.28 1.55
CA GLU A 23 17.79 -13.73 0.69
C GLU A 23 18.15 -12.85 -0.51
N GLU A 24 17.26 -12.00 -1.07
CA GLU A 24 17.70 -10.98 -2.05
C GLU A 24 18.47 -9.82 -1.39
N PHE A 25 18.23 -9.61 -0.09
CA PHE A 25 18.99 -8.63 0.70
C PHE A 25 20.37 -9.14 1.15
N PHE A 26 20.63 -10.45 1.17
CA PHE A 26 21.94 -10.98 1.58
C PHE A 26 23.07 -10.57 0.61
N PHE A 27 22.75 -10.39 -0.68
CA PHE A 27 23.71 -9.91 -1.66
C PHE A 27 23.93 -8.40 -1.61
N THR A 28 22.97 -7.63 -1.07
CA THR A 28 23.01 -6.17 -1.10
C THR A 28 23.43 -5.52 0.21
N VAL A 29 23.18 -6.15 1.37
CA VAL A 29 23.56 -5.58 2.67
C VAL A 29 25.07 -5.30 2.79
N ASN A 30 25.93 -6.14 2.21
CA ASN A 30 27.38 -5.89 2.25
C ASN A 30 27.83 -4.64 1.48
N GLN A 31 26.97 -4.09 0.61
CA GLN A 31 27.19 -2.82 -0.10
C GLN A 31 26.32 -1.66 0.43
N LEU A 32 25.31 -1.92 1.26
CA LEU A 32 24.29 -0.97 1.73
C LEU A 32 24.56 -0.44 3.16
N ILE A 33 25.76 0.06 3.37
CA ILE A 33 26.35 0.27 4.70
C ILE A 33 25.70 1.40 5.55
N ASN A 34 24.85 2.28 5.02
CA ASN A 34 24.53 3.53 5.74
C ASN A 34 23.10 3.73 6.31
N ILE A 35 22.12 2.81 6.13
CA ILE A 35 20.72 3.10 6.52
C ILE A 35 20.15 2.12 7.57
N LEU A 36 20.66 0.90 7.66
CA LEU A 36 20.22 -0.10 8.65
C LEU A 36 21.16 -0.08 9.86
N LYS A 37 20.61 -0.14 11.09
CA LYS A 37 21.43 -0.21 12.32
C LYS A 37 22.49 -1.31 12.17
N ILE A 38 23.75 -0.91 12.01
CA ILE A 38 24.92 -1.74 11.66
C ILE A 38 25.00 -3.03 12.50
N LYS A 39 24.59 -2.98 13.77
CA LYS A 39 24.62 -4.13 14.70
C LYS A 39 23.78 -5.34 14.26
N ASN A 40 22.74 -5.16 13.45
CA ASN A 40 21.85 -6.26 13.03
C ASN A 40 22.27 -6.90 11.71
N LEU A 41 23.11 -6.22 10.91
CA LEU A 41 23.56 -6.71 9.61
C LEU A 41 24.63 -7.79 9.75
N ASN A 42 25.39 -7.80 10.85
CA ASN A 42 26.44 -8.78 11.10
C ASN A 42 25.93 -10.23 11.25
N ASN A 43 24.63 -10.42 11.51
CA ASN A 43 23.99 -11.74 11.56
C ASN A 43 23.28 -12.08 10.23
N ASN A 44 23.53 -11.32 9.18
CA ASN A 44 22.83 -11.38 7.89
C ASN A 44 21.29 -11.33 8.00
N HIS A 45 20.70 -10.73 9.03
CA HIS A 45 19.23 -10.73 9.19
C HIS A 45 18.67 -9.31 9.33
N ILE A 46 17.68 -8.99 8.49
CA ILE A 46 16.93 -7.74 8.60
C ILE A 46 15.80 -7.92 9.62
N VAL A 47 15.97 -7.29 10.78
CA VAL A 47 14.98 -7.27 11.85
C VAL A 47 13.82 -6.34 11.46
N GLY A 48 12.60 -6.86 11.48
CA GLY A 48 11.39 -6.08 11.23
C GLY A 48 10.13 -6.95 11.16
N SER A 49 8.97 -6.34 11.32
CA SER A 49 7.68 -7.01 11.07
C SER A 49 7.52 -7.36 9.58
N ALA A 50 6.63 -8.31 9.26
CA ALA A 50 6.30 -8.64 7.87
C ALA A 50 5.87 -7.43 7.04
N SER A 51 5.18 -6.45 7.65
CA SER A 51 4.76 -5.21 6.98
C SER A 51 5.92 -4.23 6.74
N GLN A 52 6.84 -4.09 7.70
CA GLN A 52 8.04 -3.26 7.56
C GLN A 52 8.96 -3.81 6.49
N LYS A 53 9.16 -5.13 6.54
CA LYS A 53 9.77 -5.90 5.48
C LYS A 53 9.05 -5.56 4.18
N TYR A 54 7.78 -5.94 3.95
CA TYR A 54 7.08 -5.70 2.68
C TYR A 54 7.25 -4.28 2.09
N CYS A 55 7.16 -3.26 2.93
CA CYS A 55 7.43 -1.88 2.55
C CYS A 55 8.83 -1.68 1.95
N LEU A 56 9.86 -2.23 2.59
CA LEU A 56 11.23 -2.22 2.11
C LEU A 56 11.40 -2.91 0.75
N PHE A 57 10.78 -4.07 0.49
CA PHE A 57 10.88 -4.75 -0.81
C PHE A 57 10.23 -3.90 -1.89
N ARG A 58 9.04 -3.37 -1.62
CA ARG A 58 8.35 -2.51 -2.58
C ARG A 58 9.15 -1.26 -2.94
N LEU A 59 9.75 -0.63 -1.94
CA LEU A 59 10.53 0.60 -2.13
C LEU A 59 12.01 0.35 -2.41
N PHE A 60 12.44 -0.92 -2.45
CA PHE A 60 13.84 -1.31 -2.64
C PHE A 60 14.48 -0.63 -3.86
N PRO A 61 13.84 -0.63 -5.05
CA PRO A 61 14.45 -0.04 -6.24
C PRO A 61 14.56 1.48 -6.14
N ILE A 62 13.68 2.12 -5.37
CA ILE A 62 13.65 3.56 -5.15
C ILE A 62 14.72 3.97 -4.13
N ILE A 63 14.83 3.22 -3.02
CA ILE A 63 15.79 3.51 -1.94
C ILE A 63 17.23 3.28 -2.43
N PHE A 64 17.44 2.29 -3.30
CA PHE A 64 18.78 1.88 -3.77
C PHE A 64 18.94 2.04 -5.28
N SER A 65 18.36 3.10 -5.85
CA SER A 65 18.37 3.43 -7.29
C SER A 65 19.74 3.30 -7.95
N ASP A 66 20.79 3.70 -7.23
CA ASP A 66 22.17 3.81 -7.71
C ASP A 66 22.92 2.47 -7.75
N LEU A 67 22.37 1.46 -7.07
CA LEU A 67 23.02 0.16 -6.85
C LEU A 67 22.30 -0.97 -7.57
N VAL A 68 20.99 -0.83 -7.75
CA VAL A 68 20.10 -1.82 -8.36
C VAL A 68 20.63 -2.39 -9.69
N GLU A 69 21.19 -1.57 -10.57
CA GLU A 69 21.72 -2.01 -11.88
C GLU A 69 22.98 -2.87 -11.79
N LYS A 70 23.74 -2.74 -10.70
CA LYS A 70 25.01 -3.46 -10.53
C LYS A 70 24.78 -4.90 -10.04
N LEU A 71 23.53 -5.24 -9.71
CA LEU A 71 23.18 -6.51 -9.07
C LEU A 71 22.64 -7.50 -10.10
N GLN A 72 23.35 -8.61 -10.28
CA GLN A 72 22.90 -9.69 -11.16
C GLN A 72 21.59 -10.31 -10.69
N SER A 73 21.39 -10.41 -9.37
CA SER A 73 20.17 -10.93 -8.74
C SER A 73 18.96 -10.02 -8.88
N PHE A 74 19.12 -8.77 -9.34
CA PHE A 74 17.99 -7.85 -9.49
C PHE A 74 16.94 -8.34 -10.50
N LYS A 75 17.35 -9.15 -11.48
CA LYS A 75 16.39 -9.77 -12.41
C LYS A 75 15.43 -10.72 -11.71
N ILE A 76 15.91 -11.46 -10.69
CA ILE A 76 15.06 -12.32 -9.86
C ILE A 76 14.05 -11.45 -9.10
N TYR A 77 14.52 -10.34 -8.52
CA TYR A 77 13.69 -9.39 -7.79
C TYR A 77 12.55 -8.87 -8.67
N LEU A 78 12.83 -8.49 -9.92
CA LEU A 78 11.81 -7.97 -10.84
C LEU A 78 10.72 -9.00 -11.12
N VAL A 79 11.10 -10.26 -11.39
CA VAL A 79 10.13 -11.34 -11.63
C VAL A 79 9.30 -11.61 -10.38
N LEU A 80 9.94 -11.66 -9.21
CA LEU A 80 9.26 -11.85 -7.93
C LEU A 80 8.32 -10.69 -7.60
N ARG A 81 8.74 -9.46 -7.91
CA ARG A 81 7.97 -8.24 -7.70
C ARG A 81 6.71 -8.24 -8.55
N GLU A 82 6.83 -8.60 -9.83
CA GLU A 82 5.69 -8.74 -10.73
C GLU A 82 4.71 -9.81 -10.26
N LEU A 83 5.23 -10.97 -9.86
CA LEU A 83 4.44 -12.07 -9.34
C LEU A 83 3.66 -11.66 -8.09
N LEU A 84 4.34 -11.01 -7.13
CA LEU A 84 3.71 -10.53 -5.90
C LEU A 84 2.65 -9.45 -6.18
N ASP A 85 2.88 -8.55 -7.13
CA ASP A 85 1.88 -7.53 -7.50
C ASP A 85 0.59 -8.15 -8.04
N MET A 86 0.67 -9.30 -8.72
CA MET A 86 -0.50 -10.05 -9.19
C MET A 86 -1.14 -10.91 -8.10
N ILE A 87 -0.35 -11.52 -7.22
CA ILE A 87 -0.85 -12.31 -6.07
C ILE A 87 -1.61 -11.42 -5.08
N LEU A 88 -1.10 -10.20 -4.84
CA LEU A 88 -1.66 -9.24 -3.89
C LEU A 88 -2.71 -8.32 -4.53
N ALA A 89 -2.98 -8.45 -5.82
CA ALA A 89 -4.01 -7.69 -6.51
C ALA A 89 -5.41 -8.04 -5.99
N PHE A 90 -6.25 -7.02 -5.82
CA PHE A 90 -7.64 -7.21 -5.43
C PHE A 90 -8.56 -6.19 -6.11
N PRO A 91 -9.60 -6.63 -6.86
CA PRO A 91 -9.95 -8.02 -7.18
C PRO A 91 -8.92 -8.73 -8.08
N GLN A 92 -8.90 -10.06 -8.08
CA GLN A 92 -7.99 -10.84 -8.90
C GLN A 92 -8.66 -11.32 -10.19
N ARG A 93 -7.99 -11.16 -11.34
CA ARG A 93 -8.51 -11.60 -12.65
C ARG A 93 -8.05 -13.02 -12.97
N LYS A 94 -8.99 -13.91 -13.31
CA LYS A 94 -8.68 -15.29 -13.73
C LYS A 94 -7.86 -15.36 -15.01
N SER A 95 -7.98 -14.38 -15.90
CA SER A 95 -7.20 -14.30 -17.14
C SER A 95 -5.69 -14.16 -16.90
N TRP A 96 -5.26 -13.79 -15.70
CA TRP A 96 -3.84 -13.67 -15.35
C TRP A 96 -3.21 -14.99 -14.90
N LEU A 97 -4.00 -16.03 -14.59
CA LEU A 97 -3.48 -17.27 -14.02
C LEU A 97 -2.47 -17.98 -14.91
N PRO A 98 -2.68 -18.12 -16.24
CA PRO A 98 -1.67 -18.73 -17.11
C PRO A 98 -0.36 -17.94 -17.14
N PHE A 99 -0.45 -16.61 -17.14
CA PHE A 99 0.74 -15.74 -17.10
C PHE A 99 1.46 -15.86 -15.74
N MET A 100 0.70 -15.89 -14.64
CA MET A 100 1.23 -16.10 -13.30
C MET A 100 1.98 -17.43 -13.17
N GLU A 101 1.47 -18.50 -13.78
CA GLU A 101 2.13 -19.81 -13.83
C GLU A 101 3.47 -19.74 -14.55
N THR A 102 3.50 -19.14 -15.74
CA THR A 102 4.76 -18.96 -16.49
C THR A 102 5.78 -18.13 -15.72
N LEU A 103 5.35 -17.08 -15.01
CA LEU A 103 6.22 -16.26 -14.17
C LEU A 103 6.73 -17.00 -12.94
N ALA A 104 5.90 -17.82 -12.30
CA ALA A 104 6.31 -18.62 -11.15
C ALA A 104 7.36 -19.67 -11.54
N ILE A 105 7.18 -20.34 -12.68
CA ILE A 105 8.16 -21.29 -13.23
C ILE A 105 9.47 -20.56 -13.56
N ASN A 106 9.39 -19.41 -14.25
CA ASN A 106 10.57 -18.61 -14.59
C ASN A 106 11.33 -18.17 -13.32
N PHE A 107 10.62 -17.69 -12.30
CA PHE A 107 11.21 -17.35 -11.01
C PHE A 107 11.95 -18.54 -10.39
N GLN A 108 11.33 -19.73 -10.36
CA GLN A 108 11.97 -20.92 -9.82
C GLN A 108 13.22 -21.31 -10.62
N CYS A 109 13.17 -21.30 -11.95
CA CYS A 109 14.33 -21.58 -12.80
C CYS A 109 15.47 -20.60 -12.51
N MET A 110 15.19 -19.30 -12.46
CA MET A 110 16.20 -18.28 -12.15
C MET A 110 16.81 -18.46 -10.75
N MET A 111 16.01 -18.88 -9.77
CA MET A 111 16.51 -19.21 -8.43
C MET A 111 17.45 -20.40 -8.45
N VAL A 112 17.13 -21.46 -9.21
CA VAL A 112 18.02 -22.64 -9.36
C VAL A 112 19.31 -22.28 -10.08
N ASP A 113 19.22 -21.47 -11.14
CA ASP A 113 20.37 -21.15 -11.99
C ASP A 113 21.34 -20.16 -11.32
N LEU A 114 20.81 -19.12 -10.67
CA LEU A 114 21.62 -18.04 -10.10
C LEU A 114 21.92 -18.23 -8.60
N LEU A 115 21.08 -18.98 -7.88
CA LEU A 115 21.16 -19.14 -6.43
C LEU A 115 20.81 -20.59 -5.98
N PRO A 116 21.49 -21.63 -6.50
CA PRO A 116 21.12 -23.04 -6.26
C PRO A 116 21.13 -23.42 -4.78
N GLU A 117 22.05 -22.86 -3.99
CA GLU A 117 22.18 -23.13 -2.55
C GLU A 117 21.03 -22.54 -1.72
N LYS A 118 20.21 -21.68 -2.33
CA LYS A 118 19.13 -20.93 -1.69
C LYS A 118 17.75 -21.43 -2.06
N VAL A 119 17.65 -22.52 -2.82
CA VAL A 119 16.37 -23.09 -3.23
C VAL A 119 15.70 -23.80 -2.05
N THR A 120 14.71 -23.14 -1.46
CA THR A 120 13.91 -23.69 -0.36
C THR A 120 12.58 -24.28 -0.86
N LEU A 121 11.96 -25.14 -0.03
CA LEU A 121 10.58 -25.63 -0.25
C LEU A 121 9.58 -24.50 -0.53
N LYS A 122 9.80 -23.30 0.03
CA LYS A 122 8.96 -22.12 -0.20
C LYS A 122 8.97 -21.69 -1.66
N ILE A 123 10.14 -21.73 -2.32
CA ILE A 123 10.28 -21.41 -3.74
C ILE A 123 9.52 -22.41 -4.59
N HIS A 124 9.60 -23.69 -4.24
CA HIS A 124 8.86 -24.71 -4.95
C HIS A 124 7.34 -24.48 -4.88
N TYR A 125 6.80 -24.08 -3.72
CA TYR A 125 5.36 -23.80 -3.60
C TYR A 125 4.89 -22.56 -4.37
N VAL A 126 5.79 -21.73 -4.88
CA VAL A 126 5.43 -20.55 -5.68
C VAL A 126 4.69 -20.97 -6.96
N THR A 127 5.05 -22.11 -7.55
CA THR A 127 4.41 -22.63 -8.77
C THR A 127 2.96 -23.05 -8.55
N GLU A 128 2.56 -23.33 -7.31
CA GLU A 128 1.19 -23.76 -6.98
C GLU A 128 0.23 -22.58 -6.77
N TYR A 129 0.73 -21.34 -6.73
CA TYR A 129 -0.10 -20.15 -6.50
C TYR A 129 -1.25 -19.99 -7.50
N PRO A 130 -1.03 -20.10 -8.83
CA PRO A 130 -2.09 -19.98 -9.80
C PRO A 130 -3.26 -20.94 -9.52
N LYS A 131 -2.93 -22.20 -9.21
CA LYS A 131 -3.91 -23.24 -8.88
C LYS A 131 -4.63 -22.96 -7.56
N ILE A 132 -3.89 -22.58 -6.51
CA ILE A 132 -4.49 -22.22 -5.21
C ILE A 132 -5.46 -21.05 -5.38
N ILE A 133 -5.11 -20.06 -6.20
CA ILE A 133 -5.95 -18.90 -6.49
C ILE A 133 -7.19 -19.30 -7.29
N GLU A 134 -7.04 -20.20 -8.27
CA GLU A 134 -8.15 -20.69 -9.07
C GLU A 134 -9.21 -21.39 -8.22
N GLU A 135 -8.77 -22.25 -7.30
CA GLU A 135 -9.62 -23.07 -6.44
C GLU A 135 -10.19 -22.28 -5.25
N ASN A 136 -9.39 -21.44 -4.60
CA ASN A 136 -9.72 -20.82 -3.31
C ASN A 136 -9.92 -19.30 -3.37
N GLY A 137 -9.62 -18.67 -4.51
CA GLY A 137 -9.68 -17.22 -4.68
C GLY A 137 -8.45 -16.47 -4.13
N PRO A 138 -8.55 -15.14 -3.95
CA PRO A 138 -7.38 -14.30 -3.66
C PRO A 138 -6.68 -14.61 -2.33
N PRO A 139 -5.34 -14.71 -2.27
CA PRO A 139 -4.62 -15.14 -1.07
C PRO A 139 -4.75 -14.19 0.12
N VAL A 140 -5.00 -12.91 -0.15
CA VAL A 140 -5.31 -11.88 0.85
C VAL A 140 -6.50 -12.26 1.74
N ARG A 141 -7.42 -13.12 1.28
CA ARG A 141 -8.58 -13.55 2.06
C ARG A 141 -8.24 -14.60 3.14
N PHE A 142 -7.15 -15.36 2.97
CA PHE A 142 -6.82 -16.48 3.82
C PHE A 142 -5.38 -16.43 4.39
N TRP A 143 -4.72 -15.27 4.36
CA TRP A 143 -3.36 -15.10 4.89
C TRP A 143 -3.24 -14.97 6.44
N CYS A 144 -2.05 -15.33 6.96
CA CYS A 144 -1.49 -15.08 8.31
C CYS A 144 -1.79 -13.74 8.98
N MET A 145 -1.62 -12.65 8.22
CA MET A 145 -1.28 -11.36 8.82
C MET A 145 -2.34 -10.85 9.80
N ARG A 146 -3.63 -11.07 9.48
CA ARG A 146 -4.73 -10.66 10.35
C ARG A 146 -4.80 -11.49 11.63
N TYR A 147 -4.57 -12.79 11.54
CA TYR A 147 -4.55 -13.68 12.70
C TYR A 147 -3.37 -13.36 13.61
N GLU A 148 -2.17 -13.17 13.05
CA GLU A 148 -0.98 -12.79 13.82
C GLU A 148 -1.16 -11.43 14.51
N GLY A 149 -1.72 -10.45 13.80
CA GLY A 149 -2.04 -9.13 14.36
C GLY A 149 -3.05 -9.21 15.52
N ALA A 150 -4.05 -10.09 15.42
CA ALA A 150 -4.99 -10.33 16.52
C ALA A 150 -4.30 -11.00 17.72
N HIS A 151 -3.40 -11.97 17.49
CA HIS A 151 -2.64 -12.63 18.55
C HIS A 151 -1.64 -11.70 19.24
N LEU A 152 -1.06 -10.72 18.52
CA LEU A 152 -0.15 -9.74 19.10
C LEU A 152 -0.79 -8.99 20.28
N TYR A 153 -2.06 -8.59 20.14
CA TYR A 153 -2.82 -7.96 21.22
C TYR A 153 -2.93 -8.85 22.46
N PHE A 154 -3.26 -10.13 22.28
CA PHE A 154 -3.36 -11.08 23.39
C PHE A 154 -2.00 -11.32 24.08
N LYS A 155 -0.92 -11.45 23.29
CA LYS A 155 0.44 -11.58 23.83
C LYS A 155 0.84 -10.37 24.67
N GLN A 156 0.56 -9.16 24.18
CA GLN A 156 0.84 -7.93 24.93
C GLN A 156 0.09 -7.85 26.25
N ILE A 157 -1.21 -8.20 26.27
CA ILE A 157 -2.00 -8.21 27.51
C ILE A 157 -1.48 -9.26 28.49
N ALA A 158 -1.16 -10.46 28.02
CA ALA A 158 -0.64 -11.52 28.89
C ALA A 158 0.66 -11.06 29.58
N LEU A 159 1.57 -10.43 28.83
CA LEU A 159 2.81 -9.88 29.36
C LEU A 159 2.59 -8.70 30.32
N GLN A 160 1.69 -7.77 29.99
CA GLN A 160 1.46 -6.56 30.79
C GLN A 160 0.62 -6.81 32.05
N SER A 161 -0.24 -7.82 32.05
CA SER A 161 -1.17 -8.04 33.16
C SER A 161 -0.48 -8.64 34.39
N ASN A 162 0.73 -9.22 34.25
CA ASN A 162 1.50 -9.87 35.31
C ASN A 162 0.68 -10.83 36.19
N ASN A 163 -0.42 -11.37 35.66
CA ASN A 163 -1.33 -12.27 36.37
C ASN A 163 -1.42 -13.57 35.60
N PHE A 164 -0.86 -14.63 36.19
CA PHE A 164 -0.78 -15.96 35.60
C PHE A 164 -1.94 -16.87 36.00
N LYS A 165 -2.84 -16.41 36.89
CA LYS A 165 -4.00 -17.19 37.31
C LYS A 165 -5.13 -17.03 36.30
N ASN A 166 -5.52 -18.12 35.64
CA ASN A 166 -6.62 -18.16 34.66
C ASN A 166 -6.46 -17.15 33.51
N ILE A 167 -5.27 -17.11 32.88
CA ILE A 167 -4.94 -16.24 31.74
C ILE A 167 -6.05 -16.20 30.67
N PRO A 168 -6.67 -17.32 30.25
CA PRO A 168 -7.74 -17.29 29.25
C PRO A 168 -8.94 -16.42 29.65
N LYS A 169 -9.31 -16.42 30.94
CA LYS A 169 -10.41 -15.58 31.46
C LYS A 169 -10.06 -14.10 31.35
N THR A 170 -8.85 -13.71 31.75
CA THR A 170 -8.39 -12.32 31.66
C THR A 170 -8.33 -11.83 30.22
N LEU A 171 -7.80 -12.64 29.30
CA LEU A 171 -7.73 -12.31 27.88
C LEU A 171 -9.14 -12.18 27.26
N ALA A 172 -10.04 -13.12 27.57
CA ALA A 172 -11.42 -13.08 27.09
C ALA A 172 -12.16 -11.82 27.58
N GLN A 173 -12.06 -11.48 28.87
CA GLN A 173 -12.68 -10.28 29.45
C GLN A 173 -12.14 -8.99 28.83
N ARG A 174 -10.80 -8.87 28.70
CA ARG A 174 -10.17 -7.69 28.07
C ARG A 174 -10.62 -7.53 26.61
N GLN A 175 -10.68 -8.63 25.86
CA GLN A 175 -11.14 -8.61 24.48
C GLN A 175 -12.64 -8.26 24.38
N GLN A 176 -13.49 -8.80 25.25
CA GLN A 176 -14.90 -8.43 25.30
C GLN A 176 -15.09 -6.94 25.58
N LEU A 177 -14.38 -6.37 26.57
CA LEU A 177 -14.44 -4.93 26.85
C LEU A 177 -13.95 -4.09 25.68
N ARG A 178 -12.85 -4.51 25.02
CA ARG A 178 -12.36 -3.86 23.80
C ARG A 178 -13.39 -3.91 22.68
N GLN A 179 -14.04 -5.05 22.47
CA GLN A 179 -15.09 -5.19 21.47
C GLN A 179 -16.30 -4.33 21.82
N CYS A 180 -16.74 -4.29 23.07
CA CYS A 180 -17.81 -3.39 23.51
C CYS A 180 -17.45 -1.93 23.25
N LEU A 181 -16.22 -1.50 23.54
CA LEU A 181 -15.76 -0.14 23.25
C LEU A 181 -15.70 0.14 21.74
N LEU A 182 -15.18 -0.81 20.96
CA LEU A 182 -15.13 -0.69 19.51
C LEU A 182 -16.54 -0.61 18.94
N LEU A 183 -17.47 -1.45 19.40
CA LEU A 183 -18.87 -1.48 18.99
C LEU A 183 -19.65 -0.25 19.47
N SER A 184 -19.39 0.26 20.67
CA SER A 184 -19.97 1.52 21.15
C SER A 184 -19.43 2.71 20.35
N ASN A 185 -18.18 2.61 19.86
CA ASN A 185 -17.60 3.55 18.93
C ASN A 185 -17.93 3.25 17.45
N CYS A 186 -18.44 2.06 17.13
CA CYS A 186 -18.85 1.64 15.80
C CYS A 186 -20.13 2.40 15.45
N GLN A 187 -19.93 3.54 14.79
CA GLN A 187 -20.19 3.74 13.36
C GLN A 187 -21.50 3.26 12.72
N PHE A 188 -22.33 2.40 13.30
CA PHE A 188 -23.65 2.13 12.71
C PHE A 188 -24.55 3.39 12.79
N LEU A 189 -24.26 4.30 13.72
CA LEU A 189 -24.97 5.56 13.92
C LEU A 189 -24.11 6.82 13.70
N LYS A 190 -22.80 6.70 13.47
CA LYS A 190 -21.97 7.88 13.11
C LYS A 190 -22.08 8.11 11.60
N THR A 191 -22.13 9.39 11.22
CA THR A 191 -22.05 9.83 9.83
C THR A 191 -20.88 9.16 9.12
N SER A 192 -21.05 8.83 7.83
CA SER A 192 -20.06 8.21 6.93
C SER A 192 -18.76 9.03 6.74
N GLU A 193 -18.57 10.08 7.54
CA GLU A 193 -17.63 11.16 7.39
C GLU A 193 -17.04 11.55 8.75
N GLU A 194 -15.73 11.48 8.88
CA GLU A 194 -14.97 12.06 10.01
C GLU A 194 -13.82 12.89 9.46
N ALA A 195 -13.64 14.13 9.92
CA ALA A 195 -12.54 14.99 9.46
C ALA A 195 -11.65 15.43 10.61
N ARG A 196 -10.35 15.58 10.34
CA ARG A 196 -9.32 15.87 11.36
C ARG A 196 -8.38 16.99 10.94
N GLY A 197 -7.83 17.68 11.94
CA GLY A 197 -6.88 18.77 11.77
C GLY A 197 -7.48 19.98 11.06
N VAL A 198 -8.52 20.55 11.68
CA VAL A 198 -9.20 21.75 11.18
C VAL A 198 -8.29 22.96 11.31
N LYS A 199 -8.13 23.70 10.23
CA LYS A 199 -7.46 25.01 10.21
C LYS A 199 -8.34 26.00 9.44
N GLN A 200 -8.56 27.17 10.03
CA GLN A 200 -9.19 28.29 9.32
C GLN A 200 -8.15 28.92 8.40
N ILE A 201 -8.53 29.14 7.15
CA ILE A 201 -7.71 29.80 6.15
C ILE A 201 -8.54 30.90 5.50
N HIS A 202 -7.92 32.06 5.33
CA HIS A 202 -8.51 33.15 4.58
C HIS A 202 -8.22 33.03 3.09
N MET A 203 -9.13 33.51 2.26
CA MET A 203 -9.02 33.46 0.79
C MET A 203 -7.78 34.17 0.23
N HIS A 204 -7.19 35.13 0.95
CA HIS A 204 -5.97 35.80 0.53
C HIS A 204 -4.69 34.96 0.72
N GLN A 205 -4.73 33.91 1.54
CA GLN A 205 -3.59 33.02 1.80
C GLN A 205 -3.53 31.83 0.84
N ILE A 206 -4.56 31.69 -0.02
CA ILE A 206 -4.65 30.63 -1.02
C ILE A 206 -4.10 31.16 -2.35
N ASP A 207 -3.37 30.32 -3.08
CA ASP A 207 -2.82 30.66 -4.40
C ASP A 207 -3.89 31.21 -5.34
N PHE A 208 -3.49 32.21 -6.14
CA PHE A 208 -4.38 32.92 -7.06
C PHE A 208 -5.13 31.96 -8.01
N LYS A 209 -4.42 30.97 -8.59
CA LYS A 209 -5.00 29.96 -9.50
C LYS A 209 -6.13 29.15 -8.83
N ILE A 210 -5.94 28.77 -7.56
CA ILE A 210 -6.92 28.01 -6.79
C ILE A 210 -8.13 28.88 -6.45
N ARG A 211 -7.87 30.14 -6.05
CA ARG A 211 -8.92 31.11 -5.77
C ARG A 211 -9.82 31.35 -6.98
N THR A 212 -9.23 31.51 -8.17
CA THR A 212 -10.01 31.67 -9.41
C THR A 212 -10.87 30.44 -9.72
N LEU A 213 -10.36 29.23 -9.48
CA LEU A 213 -11.13 27.99 -9.68
C LEU A 213 -12.31 27.86 -8.71
N LEU A 214 -12.11 28.23 -7.44
CA LEU A 214 -13.18 28.23 -6.45
C LEU A 214 -14.29 29.22 -6.81
N ILE A 215 -13.92 30.44 -7.23
CA ILE A 215 -14.88 31.47 -7.64
C ILE A 215 -15.63 31.06 -8.91
N GLN A 216 -14.96 30.45 -9.88
CA GLN A 216 -15.60 29.95 -11.10
C GLN A 216 -16.65 28.88 -10.82
N ARG A 217 -16.39 27.95 -9.90
CA ARG A 217 -17.28 26.80 -9.65
C ARG A 217 -18.42 27.10 -8.67
N PHE A 218 -18.18 27.90 -7.63
CA PHE A 218 -19.17 28.19 -6.59
C PHE A 218 -19.73 29.62 -6.65
N GLY A 219 -19.30 30.41 -7.64
CA GLY A 219 -19.78 31.77 -7.87
C GLY A 219 -19.11 32.82 -6.99
N GLN A 220 -19.49 34.09 -7.21
CA GLN A 220 -18.95 35.24 -6.48
C GLN A 220 -19.32 35.29 -4.99
N GLN A 221 -20.17 34.37 -4.50
CA GLN A 221 -20.52 34.29 -3.07
C GLN A 221 -19.32 33.92 -2.18
N LEU A 222 -18.35 33.14 -2.71
CA LEU A 222 -17.05 32.87 -2.07
C LEU A 222 -16.05 34.03 -2.25
N ALA A 223 -16.34 35.00 -3.12
CA ALA A 223 -15.44 36.12 -3.43
C ALA A 223 -15.58 37.29 -2.44
N GLN A 224 -16.49 37.21 -1.47
CA GLN A 224 -16.45 38.12 -0.32
C GLN A 224 -15.18 37.84 0.48
N PHE A 225 -14.27 38.82 0.44
CA PHE A 225 -12.86 38.70 0.87
C PHE A 225 -12.64 38.25 2.32
N ASP A 226 -13.69 38.20 3.15
CA ASP A 226 -13.66 37.82 4.57
C ASP A 226 -14.19 36.42 4.89
N GLN A 227 -14.61 35.62 3.89
CA GLN A 227 -15.04 34.26 4.19
C GLN A 227 -13.84 33.39 4.61
N THR A 228 -13.92 32.89 5.84
CA THR A 228 -12.99 31.89 6.38
C THR A 228 -13.40 30.51 5.87
N LEU A 229 -12.47 29.83 5.22
CA LEU A 229 -12.65 28.44 4.80
C LEU A 229 -12.05 27.51 5.85
N LEU A 230 -12.78 26.42 6.15
CA LEU A 230 -12.27 25.34 7.00
C LEU A 230 -11.51 24.35 6.13
N ARG A 231 -10.18 24.37 6.26
CA ARG A 231 -9.29 23.35 5.70
C ARG A 231 -9.15 22.20 6.67
N PHE A 232 -9.11 20.99 6.14
CA PHE A 232 -8.85 19.77 6.90
C PHE A 232 -7.56 19.11 6.43
N SER A 233 -6.83 18.50 7.37
CA SER A 233 -5.62 17.73 7.06
C SER A 233 -5.94 16.32 6.56
N GLU A 234 -7.01 15.73 7.10
CA GLU A 234 -7.43 14.37 6.80
C GLU A 234 -8.96 14.28 6.80
N LEU A 235 -9.52 13.49 5.88
CA LEU A 235 -10.93 13.15 5.79
C LEU A 235 -11.07 11.63 5.70
N ILE A 236 -11.90 11.05 6.56
CA ILE A 236 -12.35 9.67 6.48
C ILE A 236 -13.73 9.71 5.85
N TYR A 237 -13.86 9.22 4.62
CA TYR A 237 -15.13 9.16 3.89
C TYR A 237 -15.35 7.74 3.37
N ASN A 238 -16.49 7.12 3.69
CA ASN A 238 -16.80 5.73 3.30
C ASN A 238 -15.64 4.74 3.58
N HIS A 239 -15.05 4.83 4.78
CA HIS A 239 -13.91 4.00 5.24
C HIS A 239 -12.56 4.26 4.55
N ILE A 240 -12.44 5.31 3.74
CA ILE A 240 -11.21 5.68 3.05
C ILE A 240 -10.63 6.93 3.67
N ILE A 241 -9.32 6.92 3.88
CA ILE A 241 -8.59 8.03 4.48
C ILE A 241 -7.96 8.86 3.36
N TYR A 242 -8.54 10.03 3.15
CA TYR A 242 -8.01 11.10 2.30
C TYR A 242 -7.08 11.98 3.12
N LYS A 243 -5.84 12.14 2.68
CA LYS A 243 -4.85 12.99 3.35
C LYS A 243 -4.38 14.08 2.42
N GLN A 244 -4.08 15.23 2.99
CA GLN A 244 -3.44 16.30 2.25
C GLN A 244 -2.06 15.85 1.73
N TYR A 245 -1.74 16.24 0.49
CA TYR A 245 -0.53 15.94 -0.27
C TYR A 245 -0.32 14.47 -0.64
N ALA A 246 -1.21 13.57 -0.23
CA ALA A 246 -1.20 12.20 -0.73
C ALA A 246 -1.71 12.14 -2.18
N VAL A 247 -1.22 11.14 -2.90
CA VAL A 247 -1.56 10.86 -4.30
C VAL A 247 -2.62 9.76 -4.35
N TYR A 248 -3.59 9.92 -5.25
CA TYR A 248 -4.68 8.96 -5.43
C TYR A 248 -4.87 8.67 -6.93
N VAL A 249 -5.32 7.46 -7.23
CA VAL A 249 -5.70 7.06 -8.59
C VAL A 249 -7.16 7.45 -8.80
N TYR A 250 -7.48 8.25 -9.83
CA TYR A 250 -8.87 8.58 -10.15
C TYR A 250 -9.44 7.78 -11.31
N ASP A 251 -8.61 7.40 -12.29
CA ASP A 251 -9.06 6.59 -13.42
C ASP A 251 -7.93 5.72 -13.97
N LEU A 252 -8.29 4.77 -14.84
CA LEU A 252 -7.38 3.92 -15.60
C LEU A 252 -7.57 4.19 -17.10
N GLN A 253 -6.50 4.51 -17.81
CA GLN A 253 -6.54 4.72 -19.26
C GLN A 253 -6.95 3.41 -19.97
N HIS A 254 -7.91 3.50 -20.90
CA HIS A 254 -8.65 2.34 -21.39
C HIS A 254 -7.84 1.29 -22.17
N VAL A 255 -6.73 1.67 -22.81
CA VAL A 255 -5.98 0.79 -23.72
C VAL A 255 -5.01 -0.14 -22.97
N GLU A 256 -4.39 0.35 -21.89
CA GLU A 256 -3.28 -0.35 -21.21
C GLU A 256 -3.46 -0.45 -19.68
N ASP A 257 -4.62 -0.09 -19.14
CA ASP A 257 -4.89 -0.01 -17.70
C ASP A 257 -3.86 0.89 -16.95
N ILE A 258 -3.31 1.90 -17.63
CA ILE A 258 -2.36 2.86 -17.04
C ILE A 258 -3.09 3.72 -16.01
N PRO A 259 -2.60 3.81 -14.76
CA PRO A 259 -3.21 4.66 -13.74
C PRO A 259 -3.01 6.14 -14.02
N LEU A 260 -4.10 6.89 -13.83
CA LEU A 260 -4.09 8.34 -13.82
C LEU A 260 -4.19 8.83 -12.37
N PHE A 261 -3.31 9.76 -12.01
CA PHE A 261 -3.12 10.19 -10.63
C PHE A 261 -3.54 11.66 -10.42
N PHE A 262 -3.93 11.97 -9.20
CA PHE A 262 -3.99 13.35 -8.71
C PHE A 262 -3.40 13.45 -7.31
N ARG A 263 -2.88 14.63 -6.98
CA ARG A 263 -2.39 14.97 -5.64
C ARG A 263 -3.36 15.93 -4.96
N ILE A 264 -3.73 15.67 -3.72
CA ILE A 264 -4.63 16.56 -2.96
C ILE A 264 -3.83 17.75 -2.42
N HIS A 265 -4.15 18.97 -2.85
CA HIS A 265 -3.63 20.20 -2.25
C HIS A 265 -4.45 20.64 -1.05
N TYR A 266 -5.78 20.63 -1.15
CA TYR A 266 -6.64 21.06 -0.05
C TYR A 266 -7.89 20.19 0.07
N ILE A 267 -8.36 20.05 1.30
CA ILE A 267 -9.63 19.42 1.64
C ILE A 267 -10.49 20.49 2.33
N PHE A 268 -11.63 20.81 1.72
CA PHE A 268 -12.59 21.80 2.21
C PHE A 268 -13.97 21.18 2.39
N LYS A 269 -14.76 21.80 3.26
CA LYS A 269 -16.20 21.55 3.36
C LYS A 269 -16.95 22.84 3.03
N TYR A 270 -17.78 22.81 1.99
CA TYR A 270 -18.60 23.95 1.57
C TYR A 270 -20.02 23.47 1.27
N ASN A 271 -21.04 24.18 1.75
CA ASN A 271 -22.45 23.81 1.59
C ASN A 271 -22.75 22.33 1.87
N GLN A 272 -22.21 21.81 2.97
CA GLN A 272 -22.31 20.41 3.40
C GLN A 272 -21.66 19.37 2.46
N GLN A 273 -20.97 19.78 1.39
CA GLN A 273 -20.25 18.90 0.48
C GLN A 273 -18.74 18.95 0.73
N TRP A 274 -18.09 17.78 0.62
CA TRP A 274 -16.64 17.65 0.68
C TRP A 274 -16.01 17.91 -0.68
N ILE A 275 -14.98 18.74 -0.67
CA ILE A 275 -14.32 19.19 -1.90
C ILE A 275 -12.82 19.01 -1.75
N PHE A 276 -12.22 18.34 -2.73
CA PHE A 276 -10.79 18.24 -2.90
C PHE A 276 -10.34 19.21 -3.98
N ILE A 277 -9.36 20.05 -3.63
CA ILE A 277 -8.58 20.78 -4.62
C ILE A 277 -7.38 19.92 -4.94
N VAL A 278 -7.30 19.50 -6.20
CA VAL A 278 -6.33 18.50 -6.65
C VAL A 278 -5.48 19.06 -7.76
N ASP A 279 -4.25 18.57 -7.85
CA ASP A 279 -3.37 18.77 -9.00
C ASP A 279 -3.32 17.45 -9.78
N PHE A 280 -3.73 17.48 -11.05
CA PHE A 280 -3.67 16.30 -11.91
C PHE A 280 -2.23 16.04 -12.34
N LEU A 281 -1.80 14.78 -12.21
CA LEU A 281 -0.47 14.35 -12.57
C LEU A 281 -0.54 13.59 -13.91
N ASN A 282 0.35 13.95 -14.84
CA ASN A 282 0.56 13.19 -16.06
C ASN A 282 1.40 11.96 -15.74
N THR A 283 0.98 10.81 -16.25
CA THR A 283 1.75 9.57 -16.15
C THR A 283 2.66 9.46 -17.38
N ASP A 284 3.94 9.82 -17.22
CA ASP A 284 4.90 9.87 -18.32
C ASP A 284 5.31 8.46 -18.80
N GLY A 285 5.25 7.47 -17.91
CA GLY A 285 5.52 6.07 -18.22
C GLY A 285 5.86 5.23 -16.99
N PHE A 286 6.01 3.91 -17.18
CA PHE A 286 6.42 2.99 -16.12
C PHE A 286 7.93 2.71 -16.18
N SER A 287 8.63 2.94 -15.08
CA SER A 287 10.04 2.57 -14.93
C SER A 287 10.15 1.14 -14.42
N THR A 288 10.53 0.21 -15.29
CA THR A 288 10.79 -1.19 -14.89
C THR A 288 11.95 -1.28 -13.90
N LYS A 289 12.98 -0.45 -14.06
CA LYS A 289 14.12 -0.35 -13.13
C LYS A 289 13.68 -0.02 -11.71
N LEU A 290 12.85 1.01 -11.56
CA LEU A 290 12.44 1.52 -10.24
C LEU A 290 11.10 0.94 -9.77
N TRP A 291 10.51 0.05 -10.57
CA TRP A 291 9.19 -0.54 -10.41
C TRP A 291 8.11 0.48 -9.98
N SER A 292 8.09 1.63 -10.66
CA SER A 292 7.24 2.77 -10.30
C SER A 292 6.84 3.60 -11.52
N TYR A 293 5.71 4.29 -11.41
CA TYR A 293 5.22 5.21 -12.44
C TYR A 293 5.91 6.55 -12.30
N LYS A 294 6.48 7.04 -13.40
CA LYS A 294 6.97 8.41 -13.52
C LYS A 294 5.78 9.33 -13.70
N VAL A 295 5.71 10.35 -12.87
CA VAL A 295 4.63 11.33 -12.92
C VAL A 295 5.19 12.74 -12.99
N SER A 296 4.52 13.61 -13.73
CA SER A 296 4.83 15.03 -13.82
C SER A 296 3.61 15.86 -13.42
N SER A 297 3.83 16.97 -12.69
CA SER A 297 2.74 17.90 -12.40
C SER A 297 2.36 18.63 -13.68
N CYS A 298 1.05 18.71 -13.95
CA CYS A 298 0.54 19.40 -15.13
C CYS A 298 0.25 20.87 -14.87
N ASP A 299 0.43 21.35 -13.64
CA ASP A 299 -0.14 22.62 -13.13
C ASP A 299 -1.66 22.73 -13.35
N ARG A 300 -2.32 21.59 -13.64
CA ARG A 300 -3.74 21.52 -13.96
C ARG A 300 -4.50 21.23 -12.69
N LEU A 301 -4.92 22.32 -12.06
CA LEU A 301 -5.74 22.24 -10.86
C LEU A 301 -7.18 21.86 -11.21
N GLY A 302 -7.74 20.96 -10.41
CA GLY A 302 -9.08 20.45 -10.52
C GLY A 302 -9.83 20.50 -9.20
N ILE A 303 -11.15 20.39 -9.29
CA ILE A 303 -12.01 20.24 -8.12
C ILE A 303 -12.70 18.87 -8.25
N VAL A 304 -12.49 18.01 -7.27
CA VAL A 304 -13.01 16.63 -7.23
C VAL A 304 -13.75 16.42 -5.92
N SER A 305 -14.90 15.75 -5.95
CA SER A 305 -15.57 15.30 -4.74
C SER A 305 -15.23 13.84 -4.44
N PRO A 306 -15.28 13.40 -3.16
CA PRO A 306 -15.09 11.98 -2.83
C PRO A 306 -16.05 11.04 -3.57
N ASN A 307 -17.22 11.53 -3.95
CA ASN A 307 -18.27 10.76 -4.64
C ASN A 307 -17.94 10.49 -6.11
N ASP A 308 -17.08 11.32 -6.72
CA ASP A 308 -16.70 11.18 -8.12
C ASP A 308 -15.61 10.12 -8.34
N LEU A 309 -15.03 9.60 -7.26
CA LEU A 309 -13.91 8.66 -7.32
C LEU A 309 -14.40 7.23 -7.59
N LYS A 310 -13.95 6.66 -8.70
CA LYS A 310 -14.23 5.27 -9.11
C LYS A 310 -13.37 4.26 -8.36
N TYR A 311 -12.17 4.67 -7.93
CA TYR A 311 -11.20 3.80 -7.31
C TYR A 311 -10.94 4.20 -5.86
N PHE A 312 -11.10 3.23 -4.98
CA PHE A 312 -10.96 3.42 -3.55
C PHE A 312 -9.61 2.88 -3.09
N HIS A 313 -8.57 3.66 -3.32
CA HIS A 313 -7.22 3.34 -2.88
C HIS A 313 -6.83 4.12 -1.62
N LYS A 314 -5.98 3.49 -0.82
CA LYS A 314 -5.24 4.19 0.23
C LYS A 314 -4.34 5.23 -0.44
N GLY A 315 -4.21 6.40 0.19
CA GLY A 315 -3.29 7.44 -0.29
C GLY A 315 -1.88 6.89 -0.49
N LEU A 316 -1.32 7.19 -1.66
CA LEU A 316 0.02 6.85 -2.09
C LEU A 316 0.97 8.01 -1.79
N ASP A 317 2.24 7.68 -1.63
CA ASP A 317 3.30 8.67 -1.45
C ASP A 317 3.93 9.02 -2.81
N LEU A 318 4.43 10.24 -2.91
CA LEU A 318 5.23 10.72 -4.04
C LEU A 318 6.71 10.65 -3.63
N TYR A 319 7.51 9.91 -4.39
CA TYR A 319 8.95 9.78 -4.17
C TYR A 319 9.71 10.63 -5.19
N GLU A 320 10.89 11.13 -4.82
CA GLU A 320 11.76 11.89 -5.73
C GLU A 320 13.13 11.21 -5.80
N VAL A 321 13.56 10.86 -7.01
CA VAL A 321 14.86 10.23 -7.30
C VAL A 321 15.41 10.86 -8.58
N ASP A 322 16.62 11.42 -8.55
CA ASP A 322 17.26 12.05 -9.71
C ASP A 322 16.37 13.06 -10.45
N HIS A 323 15.64 13.90 -9.70
CA HIS A 323 14.65 14.87 -10.21
C HIS A 323 13.41 14.25 -10.91
N LEU A 324 13.24 12.93 -10.84
CA LEU A 324 12.03 12.24 -11.27
C LEU A 324 11.06 12.09 -10.10
N HIS A 325 9.80 12.43 -10.31
CA HIS A 325 8.75 12.11 -9.36
C HIS A 325 8.13 10.75 -9.68
N LEU A 326 8.04 9.90 -8.66
CA LEU A 326 7.69 8.49 -8.78
C LEU A 326 6.53 8.16 -7.85
N VAL A 327 5.58 7.38 -8.38
CA VAL A 327 4.48 6.80 -7.60
C VAL A 327 4.60 5.28 -7.69
N ASN A 328 4.71 4.64 -6.51
CA ASN A 328 4.81 3.19 -6.41
C ASN A 328 3.48 2.60 -5.92
N LEU A 329 2.91 1.69 -6.71
CA LEU A 329 1.66 1.02 -6.37
C LEU A 329 1.90 -0.15 -5.42
N THR A 330 0.93 -0.39 -4.52
CA THR A 330 1.03 -1.48 -3.55
C THR A 330 0.77 -2.86 -4.14
N SER A 331 0.00 -2.93 -5.22
CA SER A 331 -0.34 -4.12 -5.98
C SER A 331 -0.88 -3.71 -7.35
N ARG A 332 -1.02 -4.68 -8.26
CA ARG A 332 -1.55 -4.42 -9.60
C ARG A 332 -3.01 -3.96 -9.51
N LEU A 333 -3.32 -2.88 -10.21
CA LEU A 333 -4.68 -2.34 -10.28
C LEU A 333 -5.53 -3.17 -11.23
N THR A 334 -6.79 -3.31 -10.87
CA THR A 334 -7.80 -3.97 -11.69
C THR A 334 -9.05 -3.10 -11.75
N LYS A 335 -9.58 -2.88 -12.96
CA LYS A 335 -10.95 -2.42 -13.13
C LYS A 335 -11.89 -3.35 -12.37
N GLN A 336 -12.70 -2.79 -11.48
CA GLN A 336 -13.88 -3.48 -10.97
C GLN A 336 -14.90 -3.45 -12.12
N ASN A 337 -15.25 -4.63 -12.63
CA ASN A 337 -16.32 -4.77 -13.63
C ASN A 337 -17.68 -4.60 -12.97
#